data_AF-A0AA38Z426-F1
#
_entry.id   AF-A0AA38Z426-F1
#
_cell.length_a   1.000
_cell.length_b   1.000
_cell.length_c   1.000
_cell.angle_alpha   90.00
_cell.angle_beta   90.00
_cell.angle_gamma   90.00
#
_symmetry.space_group_name_H-M   'P 1'
#
loop_
_entity.id
_entity.type
_entity.pdbx_description
1 polymer ?
#
loop_
_entity_poly.entity_id
_entity_poly.type
_entity_poly.pdbx_seq_one_letter_code
_entity_poly.pdbx_strand_id
1 'polypeptide(L)'
;MDSFFVYPQLSAVGNDQVLFNSGIMVVEPSECMFQTLMEKSRTVVSYNGGDQGFLNEVFTWWHRWPRRLNFLKIFEEKNEHETPANVYAIHYLGLKPWMCYRDYDCNWDMLDHHPFASDSAHRRWWEVYDAMPEGLWGYCGLTKKKDARIRKWRRIAQKKNLFDGHWKMEVRDPRQKMLVDL
;
A
#
# COMPACT_ATOMS: atom_id res chain seq x y z
N MET A 1 3.98 -15.86 -8.73
CA MET A 1 4.49 -16.17 -7.36
C MET A 1 4.19 -17.64 -7.05
N ASP A 2 4.16 -18.50 -8.06
CA ASP A 2 3.37 -19.72 -7.98
C ASP A 2 4.11 -20.83 -7.22
N SER A 3 5.44 -20.75 -7.20
CA SER A 3 6.29 -21.59 -6.37
C SER A 3 6.00 -21.49 -4.87
N PHE A 4 5.28 -20.47 -4.41
CA PHE A 4 4.95 -20.28 -2.99
C PHE A 4 3.65 -20.97 -2.55
N PHE A 5 2.91 -21.60 -3.47
CA PHE A 5 1.75 -22.44 -3.12
C PHE A 5 2.13 -23.80 -2.50
N VAL A 6 3.42 -24.12 -2.39
CA VAL A 6 3.91 -25.32 -1.70
C VAL A 6 3.88 -25.19 -0.17
N TYR A 7 3.72 -23.98 0.35
CA TYR A 7 3.73 -23.71 1.78
C TYR A 7 2.36 -23.90 2.42
N PRO A 8 2.27 -24.37 3.67
CA PRO A 8 1.00 -24.66 4.32
C PRO A 8 0.28 -23.37 4.78
N GLN A 9 -1.01 -23.50 5.11
CA GLN A 9 -1.69 -22.49 5.92
C GLN A 9 -1.12 -22.47 7.36
N LEU A 10 -0.90 -21.32 7.99
CA LEU A 10 -0.85 -19.97 7.43
C LEU A 10 0.60 -19.66 7.04
N SER A 11 0.84 -19.20 5.81
CA SER A 11 2.15 -18.69 5.41
C SER A 11 2.07 -17.22 5.01
N ALA A 12 2.98 -16.41 5.56
CA ALA A 12 2.96 -14.96 5.37
C ALA A 12 4.34 -14.35 5.61
N VAL A 13 4.50 -13.07 5.25
CA VAL A 13 5.72 -12.31 5.56
C VAL A 13 5.61 -11.71 6.97
N GLY A 14 6.71 -11.71 7.73
CA GLY A 14 6.76 -11.07 9.04
C GLY A 14 6.59 -9.55 8.99
N ASN A 15 5.84 -8.99 9.93
CA ASN A 15 5.61 -7.55 10.08
C ASN A 15 6.52 -6.96 11.17
N ASP A 16 6.29 -7.36 12.43
CA ASP A 16 7.05 -6.93 13.60
C ASP A 16 7.19 -8.09 14.58
N GLN A 17 8.38 -8.28 15.14
CA GLN A 17 8.70 -9.37 16.07
C GLN A 17 8.18 -10.76 15.62
N VAL A 18 7.14 -11.26 16.28
CA VAL A 18 6.52 -12.58 16.06
C VAL A 18 5.26 -12.50 15.19
N LEU A 19 4.85 -11.29 14.79
CA LEU A 19 3.62 -11.03 14.07
C LEU A 19 3.84 -11.07 12.56
N PHE A 20 2.88 -11.61 11.82
CA PHE A 20 2.86 -11.55 10.36
C PHE A 20 2.09 -10.36 9.83
N ASN A 21 2.39 -9.96 8.61
CA ASN A 21 1.64 -8.98 7.85
C ASN A 21 0.54 -9.70 7.06
N SER A 22 -0.72 -9.32 7.25
CA SER A 22 -1.87 -9.98 6.61
C SER A 22 -2.09 -9.54 5.15
N GLY A 23 -1.28 -8.62 4.62
CA GLY A 23 -1.45 -8.10 3.27
C GLY A 23 -1.28 -9.13 2.15
N ILE A 24 -0.42 -10.15 2.35
CA ILE A 24 -0.24 -11.27 1.42
C ILE A 24 -0.02 -12.54 2.24
N MET A 25 -0.89 -13.54 2.03
CA MET A 25 -0.88 -14.81 2.75
C MET A 25 -1.21 -15.97 1.81
N VAL A 26 -0.72 -17.16 2.14
CA VAL A 26 -1.29 -18.43 1.66
C VAL A 26 -2.20 -19.00 2.73
N VAL A 27 -3.42 -19.32 2.28
CA VAL A 27 -4.51 -19.88 3.07
C VAL A 27 -5.10 -21.08 2.32
N GLU A 28 -5.69 -22.01 3.07
CA GLU A 28 -6.45 -23.13 2.54
C GLU A 28 -7.95 -22.83 2.70
N PRO A 29 -8.69 -22.65 1.60
CA PRO A 29 -10.13 -22.41 1.69
C PRO A 29 -10.84 -23.53 2.46
N SER A 30 -11.52 -23.16 3.54
CA SER A 30 -12.23 -24.10 4.41
C SER A 30 -13.43 -23.41 5.04
N GLU A 31 -14.62 -23.97 4.81
CA GLU A 31 -15.86 -23.47 5.41
C GLU A 31 -15.80 -23.52 6.94
N CYS A 32 -15.25 -24.59 7.51
CA CYS A 32 -15.07 -24.75 8.95
C CYS A 32 -14.17 -23.65 9.53
N MET A 33 -13.03 -23.35 8.87
CA MET A 33 -12.15 -22.27 9.29
C MET A 33 -12.83 -20.90 9.17
N PHE A 34 -13.56 -20.65 8.08
CA PHE A 34 -14.32 -19.42 7.92
C PHE A 34 -15.34 -19.22 9.04
N GLN A 35 -16.16 -20.23 9.33
CA GLN A 35 -17.15 -20.18 10.43
C GLN A 35 -16.47 -19.95 11.78
N THR A 36 -15.35 -20.63 12.04
CA THR A 36 -14.55 -20.44 13.26
C THR A 36 -14.03 -19.00 13.39
N LEU A 37 -13.52 -18.40 12.30
CA LEU A 37 -13.07 -17.01 12.27
C LEU A 37 -14.23 -16.04 12.50
N MET A 38 -15.39 -16.30 11.89
CA MET A 38 -16.60 -15.47 12.08
C MET A 38 -17.09 -15.52 13.54
N GLU A 39 -17.08 -16.70 14.17
CA GLU A 39 -17.42 -16.83 15.60
C GLU A 39 -16.40 -16.10 16.48
N LYS A 40 -15.10 -16.30 16.23
CA LYS A 40 -14.02 -15.64 16.97
C LYS A 40 -14.03 -14.12 16.79
N SER A 41 -14.50 -13.60 15.66
CA SER A 41 -14.59 -12.14 15.43
C SER A 41 -15.46 -11.42 16.46
N ARG A 42 -16.35 -12.15 17.16
CA ARG A 42 -17.22 -11.61 18.22
C ARG A 42 -16.58 -11.60 19.60
N THR A 43 -15.55 -12.42 19.82
CA THR A 43 -14.98 -12.70 21.15
C THR A 43 -13.50 -12.35 21.27
N VAL A 44 -12.74 -12.46 20.17
CA VAL A 44 -11.32 -12.14 20.09
C VAL A 44 -11.18 -10.68 19.65
N VAL A 45 -10.51 -9.88 20.47
CA VAL A 45 -10.26 -8.47 20.19
C VAL A 45 -9.02 -8.35 19.32
N SER A 46 -9.15 -7.68 18.17
CA SER A 46 -8.00 -7.31 17.35
C SER A 46 -7.16 -6.24 18.06
N TYR A 47 -5.88 -6.51 18.34
CA TYR A 47 -5.01 -5.56 19.03
C TYR A 47 -4.82 -4.22 18.26
N ASN A 48 -5.07 -4.19 16.95
CA ASN A 48 -4.99 -2.99 16.12
C ASN A 48 -6.32 -2.59 15.46
N GLY A 49 -7.42 -3.27 15.82
CA GLY A 49 -8.75 -3.03 15.27
C GLY A 49 -8.96 -3.49 13.81
N GLY A 50 -7.92 -4.00 13.14
CA GLY A 50 -7.99 -4.49 11.76
C GLY A 50 -7.90 -6.02 11.66
N ASP A 51 -7.91 -6.52 10.42
CA ASP A 51 -7.76 -7.94 10.11
C ASP A 51 -6.39 -8.47 10.56
N GLN A 52 -5.30 -7.71 10.37
CA GLN A 52 -3.97 -8.16 10.79
C GLN A 52 -3.92 -8.48 12.28
N GLY A 53 -4.52 -7.63 13.12
CA GLY A 53 -4.54 -7.85 14.56
C GLY A 53 -5.35 -9.08 14.92
N PHE A 54 -6.57 -9.17 14.38
CA PHE A 54 -7.45 -10.32 14.59
C PHE A 54 -6.79 -11.63 14.17
N LEU A 55 -6.21 -11.68 12.96
CA LEU A 55 -5.60 -12.89 12.43
C LEU A 55 -4.36 -13.31 13.23
N ASN A 56 -3.56 -12.37 13.74
CA ASN A 56 -2.42 -12.71 14.61
C ASN A 56 -2.86 -13.22 16.00
N GLU A 57 -4.02 -12.82 16.50
CA GLU A 57 -4.61 -13.40 17.72
C GLU A 57 -5.15 -14.82 17.50
N VAL A 58 -5.70 -15.10 16.31
CA VAL A 58 -6.24 -16.43 15.98
C VAL A 58 -5.14 -17.41 15.55
N PHE A 59 -4.21 -16.97 14.71
CA PHE A 59 -3.11 -17.77 14.17
C PHE A 59 -1.80 -17.46 14.92
N THR A 60 -1.60 -18.13 16.05
CA THR A 60 -0.39 -17.99 16.86
C THR A 60 0.81 -18.77 16.30
N TRP A 61 0.57 -19.69 15.36
CA TRP A 61 1.60 -20.44 14.63
C TRP A 61 1.43 -20.22 13.13
N TRP A 62 2.52 -19.83 12.46
CA TRP A 62 2.54 -19.53 11.03
C TRP A 62 3.93 -19.77 10.45
N HIS A 63 3.98 -20.05 9.15
CA HIS A 63 5.20 -20.30 8.42
C HIS A 63 5.73 -19.01 7.78
N ARG A 64 7.00 -18.69 8.05
CA ARG A 64 7.60 -17.41 7.66
C ARG A 64 8.09 -17.40 6.21
N TRP A 65 7.67 -16.40 5.47
CA TRP A 65 8.12 -16.14 4.11
C TRP A 65 9.22 -15.08 3.99
N PRO A 66 9.99 -15.11 2.87
CA PRO A 66 10.89 -14.03 2.51
C PRO A 66 10.20 -12.67 2.41
N ARG A 67 10.83 -11.61 2.96
CA ARG A 67 10.31 -10.23 2.92
C ARG A 67 9.95 -9.71 1.53
N ARG A 68 10.64 -10.19 0.49
CA ARG A 68 10.40 -9.82 -0.91
C ARG A 68 9.00 -10.15 -1.44
N LEU A 69 8.27 -11.05 -0.78
CA LEU A 69 6.91 -11.43 -1.16
C LEU A 69 5.84 -10.44 -0.72
N ASN A 70 6.17 -9.54 0.21
CA ASN A 70 5.28 -8.52 0.73
C ASN A 70 6.17 -7.36 1.21
N PHE A 71 6.85 -6.71 0.25
CA PHE A 71 7.76 -5.62 0.56
C PHE A 71 6.95 -4.40 1.00
N LEU A 72 7.02 -4.07 2.29
CA LEU A 72 6.35 -2.89 2.82
C LEU A 72 7.03 -1.63 2.27
N LYS A 73 6.25 -0.74 1.65
CA LYS A 73 6.68 0.60 1.24
C LYS A 73 6.80 1.48 2.49
N ILE A 74 7.83 1.23 3.29
CA ILE A 74 8.20 1.98 4.47
C ILE A 74 9.72 2.10 4.54
N PHE A 75 10.20 3.31 4.80
CA PHE A 75 11.61 3.69 4.77
C PHE A 75 11.94 4.48 6.02
N GLU A 76 13.18 4.33 6.47
CA GLU A 76 13.76 5.18 7.51
C GLU A 76 14.27 6.48 6.88
N GLU A 77 14.19 7.61 7.59
CA GLU A 77 14.49 8.96 7.07
C GLU A 77 15.88 9.12 6.42
N LYS A 78 16.85 8.26 6.79
CA LYS A 78 18.23 8.33 6.30
C LYS A 78 18.48 7.51 5.04
N ASN A 79 17.54 6.67 4.65
CA ASN A 79 17.70 5.79 3.49
C ASN A 79 17.22 6.51 2.24
N GLU A 80 17.74 6.08 1.08
CA GLU A 80 17.07 6.38 -0.18
C GLU A 80 15.74 5.64 -0.19
N HIS A 81 14.65 6.33 -0.52
CA HIS A 81 13.30 5.75 -0.56
C HIS A 81 13.08 4.95 -1.85
N GLU A 82 14.02 4.05 -2.14
CA GLU A 82 14.11 3.28 -3.36
C GLU A 82 13.59 1.86 -3.15
N THR A 83 12.70 1.44 -4.03
CA THR A 83 12.16 0.09 -4.01
C THR A 83 13.14 -0.88 -4.67
N PRO A 84 13.58 -1.96 -3.98
CA PRO A 84 14.50 -2.92 -4.57
C PRO A 84 13.98 -3.51 -5.88
N ALA A 85 14.87 -3.74 -6.84
CA ALA A 85 14.49 -4.30 -8.16
C ALA A 85 13.92 -5.73 -8.05
N ASN A 86 14.38 -6.50 -7.06
CA ASN A 86 14.08 -7.92 -6.90
C ASN A 86 13.04 -8.18 -5.80
N VAL A 87 11.90 -7.51 -5.85
CA VAL A 87 10.72 -7.82 -5.02
C VAL A 87 9.65 -8.49 -5.88
N TYR A 88 8.88 -9.40 -5.29
CA TYR A 88 7.75 -10.04 -5.96
C TYR A 88 6.48 -9.19 -5.86
N ALA A 89 6.30 -8.48 -4.74
CA ALA A 89 5.15 -7.61 -4.52
C ALA A 89 5.53 -6.42 -3.63
N ILE A 90 4.84 -5.29 -3.83
CA ILE A 90 4.99 -4.05 -3.06
C ILE A 90 3.67 -3.78 -2.33
N HIS A 91 3.76 -3.60 -1.02
CA HIS A 91 2.64 -3.23 -0.17
C HIS A 91 2.68 -1.73 0.09
N TYR A 92 1.78 -1.01 -0.58
CA TYR A 92 1.68 0.45 -0.50
C TYR A 92 1.05 0.90 0.82
N LEU A 93 1.89 1.28 1.79
CA LEU A 93 1.49 2.00 2.99
C LEU A 93 1.36 3.51 2.72
N GLY A 94 0.76 4.25 3.66
CA GLY A 94 0.43 5.66 3.51
C GLY A 94 -0.68 5.91 2.48
N LEU A 95 -0.57 7.01 1.74
CA LEU A 95 -1.49 7.32 0.65
C LEU A 95 -1.29 6.33 -0.50
N LYS A 96 -2.42 5.84 -1.02
CA LYS A 96 -2.42 4.92 -2.17
C LYS A 96 -2.04 5.66 -3.46
N PRO A 97 -1.32 5.02 -4.41
CA PRO A 97 -0.80 5.70 -5.61
C PRO A 97 -1.86 6.43 -6.45
N TRP A 98 -3.04 5.84 -6.63
CA TRP A 98 -4.15 6.45 -7.38
C TRP A 98 -4.72 7.72 -6.72
N MET A 99 -4.37 7.97 -5.46
CA MET A 99 -4.78 9.15 -4.70
C MET A 99 -3.83 10.34 -4.84
N CYS A 100 -2.68 10.12 -5.48
CA CYS A 100 -1.68 11.12 -5.84
C CYS A 100 -1.78 11.45 -7.32
N TYR A 101 -1.10 12.51 -7.77
CA TYR A 101 -0.84 12.66 -9.21
C TYR A 101 0.11 11.58 -9.70
N ARG A 102 0.13 11.36 -11.02
CA ARG A 102 1.02 10.37 -11.65
C ARG A 102 2.50 10.71 -11.54
N ASP A 103 2.83 12.00 -11.44
CA ASP A 103 4.18 12.49 -11.64
C ASP A 103 5.15 12.18 -10.49
N TYR A 104 4.64 12.03 -9.26
CA TYR A 104 5.43 11.69 -8.06
C TYR A 104 4.54 11.15 -6.93
N ASP A 105 5.15 10.50 -5.93
CA ASP A 105 4.45 10.02 -4.75
C ASP A 105 4.07 11.21 -3.83
N CYS A 106 2.78 11.57 -3.78
CA CYS A 106 2.32 12.68 -2.97
C CYS A 106 2.41 12.44 -1.44
N ASN A 107 2.84 11.26 -0.98
CA ASN A 107 3.29 11.09 0.41
C ASN A 107 4.44 12.06 0.75
N TRP A 108 5.25 12.50 -0.23
CA TRP A 108 6.27 13.54 -0.05
C TRP A 108 5.70 14.91 0.35
N ASP A 109 4.43 15.21 0.07
CA ASP A 109 3.83 16.49 0.46
C ASP A 109 3.46 16.57 1.96
N MET A 110 3.63 15.48 2.72
CA MET A 110 3.26 15.39 4.14
C MET A 110 4.41 14.78 4.96
N LEU A 111 4.99 15.56 5.86
CA LEU A 111 6.17 15.14 6.64
C LEU A 111 5.94 13.83 7.44
N ASP A 112 4.74 13.67 8.01
CA ASP A 112 4.34 12.46 8.73
C ASP A 112 4.12 11.24 7.82
N HIS A 113 4.06 11.44 6.50
CA HIS A 113 3.96 10.38 5.50
C HIS A 113 5.27 10.13 4.74
N HIS A 114 6.32 10.91 4.98
CA HIS A 114 7.64 10.71 4.37
C HIS A 114 8.13 9.27 4.50
N PRO A 115 8.02 8.58 5.66
CA PRO A 115 8.41 7.18 5.76
C PRO A 115 7.74 6.26 4.73
N PHE A 116 6.58 6.64 4.18
CA PHE A 116 5.87 5.84 3.17
C PHE A 116 6.08 6.36 1.74
N ALA A 117 6.80 7.45 1.53
CA ALA A 117 6.95 8.05 0.21
C ALA A 117 8.00 7.30 -0.61
N SER A 118 7.73 6.97 -1.87
CA SER A 118 8.71 6.39 -2.79
C SER A 118 8.28 6.56 -4.24
N ASP A 119 9.04 7.35 -4.99
CA ASP A 119 8.77 7.61 -6.41
C ASP A 119 9.00 6.36 -7.28
N SER A 120 9.95 5.49 -6.91
CA SER A 120 10.15 4.23 -7.64
C SER A 120 9.04 3.21 -7.39
N ALA A 121 8.48 3.14 -6.18
CA ALA A 121 7.26 2.37 -5.95
C ALA A 121 6.09 2.96 -6.74
N HIS A 122 5.90 4.28 -6.65
CA HIS A 122 4.81 4.98 -7.32
C HIS A 122 4.81 4.77 -8.83
N ARG A 123 5.98 4.85 -9.46
CA ARG A 123 6.17 4.57 -10.89
C ARG A 123 5.72 3.15 -11.26
N ARG A 124 6.12 2.14 -10.49
CA ARG A 124 5.72 0.74 -10.73
C ARG A 124 4.21 0.53 -10.63
N TRP A 125 3.52 1.26 -9.74
CA TRP A 125 2.06 1.19 -9.70
C TRP A 125 1.44 1.75 -10.98
N TRP A 126 1.96 2.86 -11.50
CA TRP A 126 1.48 3.46 -12.74
C TRP A 126 1.78 2.64 -13.99
N GLU A 127 2.91 1.91 -14.01
CA GLU A 127 3.19 0.90 -15.05
C GLU A 127 2.12 -0.19 -15.09
N VAL A 128 1.67 -0.67 -13.92
CA VAL A 128 0.54 -1.62 -13.85
C VAL A 128 -0.75 -0.98 -14.33
N TYR A 129 -1.03 0.26 -13.91
CA TYR A 129 -2.22 0.97 -14.36
C TYR A 129 -2.27 1.13 -15.89
N ASP A 130 -1.15 1.49 -16.51
CA ASP A 130 -1.06 1.68 -17.96
C ASP A 130 -1.23 0.36 -18.73
N ALA A 131 -0.84 -0.76 -18.12
CA ALA A 131 -1.05 -2.10 -18.66
C ALA A 131 -2.48 -2.63 -18.47
N MET A 132 -3.33 -1.96 -17.68
CA MET A 132 -4.73 -2.39 -17.50
C MET A 132 -5.58 -2.09 -18.74
N PRO A 133 -6.61 -2.90 -19.04
CA PRO A 133 -7.60 -2.58 -20.05
C PRO A 133 -8.23 -1.19 -19.84
N GLU A 134 -8.44 -0.44 -20.92
CA GLU A 134 -8.94 0.95 -20.88
C GLU A 134 -10.27 1.10 -20.10
N GLY A 135 -11.14 0.09 -20.18
CA GLY A 135 -12.41 0.08 -19.44
C GLY A 135 -12.25 0.11 -17.91
N LEU A 136 -11.07 -0.21 -17.38
CA LEU A 136 -10.78 -0.17 -15.94
C LEU A 136 -10.19 1.17 -15.48
N TRP A 137 -9.73 2.02 -16.41
CA TRP A 137 -9.02 3.25 -16.07
C TRP A 137 -9.87 4.24 -15.29
N GLY A 138 -11.18 4.25 -15.54
CA GLY A 138 -12.15 5.12 -14.86
C GLY A 138 -12.24 4.88 -13.35
N TYR A 139 -12.01 3.64 -12.87
CA TYR A 139 -12.08 3.32 -11.44
C TYR A 139 -10.94 3.97 -10.62
N CYS A 140 -9.81 4.27 -11.26
CA CYS A 140 -8.72 5.04 -10.64
C CYS A 140 -8.73 6.52 -11.07
N GLY A 141 -9.85 6.99 -11.64
CA GLY A 141 -10.05 8.36 -12.05
C GLY A 141 -9.85 9.37 -10.92
N LEU A 142 -9.40 10.56 -11.30
CA LEU A 142 -9.19 11.67 -10.36
C LEU A 142 -10.49 12.46 -10.21
N THR A 143 -11.04 12.50 -8.99
CA THR A 143 -12.23 13.31 -8.72
C THR A 143 -11.85 14.75 -8.39
N LYS A 144 -12.79 15.69 -8.54
CA LYS A 144 -12.61 17.10 -8.10
C LYS A 144 -12.16 17.20 -6.63
N LYS A 145 -12.75 16.39 -5.75
CA LYS A 145 -12.38 16.33 -4.32
C LYS A 145 -10.95 15.84 -4.12
N LYS A 146 -10.51 14.82 -4.86
CA LYS A 146 -9.14 14.30 -4.80
C LYS A 146 -8.13 15.31 -5.34
N ASP A 147 -8.39 15.92 -6.51
CA ASP A 147 -7.55 16.97 -7.10
C ASP A 147 -7.37 18.16 -6.14
N ALA A 148 -8.46 18.67 -5.58
CA ALA A 148 -8.42 19.75 -4.60
C ALA A 148 -7.59 19.39 -3.36
N ARG A 149 -7.68 18.14 -2.88
CA ARG A 149 -6.89 17.64 -1.75
C ARG A 149 -5.40 17.60 -2.08
N ILE A 150 -5.01 17.08 -3.26
CA ILE A 150 -3.61 17.04 -3.68
C ILE A 150 -3.05 18.47 -3.77
N ARG A 151 -3.77 19.39 -4.44
CA ARG A 151 -3.37 20.81 -4.54
C ARG A 151 -3.22 21.47 -3.17
N LYS A 152 -4.11 21.18 -2.22
CA LYS A 152 -4.02 21.70 -0.85
C LYS A 152 -2.72 21.28 -0.19
N TRP A 153 -2.40 19.99 -0.21
CA TRP A 153 -1.21 19.47 0.46
C TRP A 153 0.08 19.93 -0.19
N ARG A 154 0.11 19.97 -1.52
CA ARG A 154 1.23 20.55 -2.25
C ARG A 154 1.49 22.02 -1.91
N ARG A 155 0.44 22.84 -1.72
CA ARG A 155 0.58 24.22 -1.22
C ARG A 155 1.08 24.28 0.24
N ILE A 156 0.68 23.34 1.08
CA ILE A 156 1.18 23.25 2.47
C ILE A 156 2.67 22.89 2.47
N ALA A 157 3.09 21.91 1.66
CA ALA A 157 4.47 21.53 1.47
C ALA A 157 5.33 22.71 0.98
N GLN A 158 4.82 23.46 0.00
CA GLN A 158 5.43 24.71 -0.47
C GLN A 158 5.58 25.75 0.65
N LYS A 159 4.53 26.02 1.41
CA LYS A 159 4.57 27.00 2.52
C LYS A 159 5.52 26.59 3.63
N LYS A 160 5.64 25.28 3.90
CA LYS A 160 6.61 24.71 4.84
C LYS A 160 8.02 24.61 4.26
N ASN A 161 8.18 24.88 2.97
CA ASN A 161 9.43 24.73 2.24
C ASN A 161 10.09 23.37 2.51
N LEU A 162 9.33 22.28 2.35
CA LEU A 162 9.86 20.94 2.58
C LEU A 162 11.08 20.69 1.68
N PHE A 163 12.12 20.13 2.29
CA PHE A 163 13.47 20.05 1.71
C PHE A 163 13.56 19.08 0.54
N ASP A 164 12.69 18.06 0.50
CA ASP A 164 12.62 17.06 -0.58
C ASP A 164 12.23 17.68 -1.93
N GLY A 165 11.53 18.84 -1.91
CA GLY A 165 11.24 19.63 -3.09
C GLY A 165 10.23 19.03 -4.08
N HIS A 166 9.58 17.89 -3.78
CA HIS A 166 8.64 17.25 -4.71
C HIS A 166 7.44 18.15 -5.05
N TRP A 167 7.05 19.03 -4.13
CA TRP A 167 6.02 20.06 -4.37
C TRP A 167 6.36 21.05 -5.50
N LYS A 168 7.60 21.05 -6.02
CA LYS A 168 8.03 21.85 -7.17
C LYS A 168 7.88 21.11 -8.51
N MET A 169 7.77 19.77 -8.50
CA MET A 169 7.76 18.95 -9.71
C MET A 169 6.59 19.29 -10.63
N GLU A 170 6.83 19.43 -11.93
CA GLU A 170 5.76 19.71 -12.88
C GLU A 170 4.73 18.57 -12.89
N VAL A 171 3.44 18.90 -12.83
CA VAL A 171 2.34 17.92 -12.84
C VAL A 171 1.79 17.82 -14.27
N ARG A 172 1.87 16.63 -14.86
CA ARG A 172 1.41 16.32 -16.22
C ARG A 172 0.35 15.21 -16.25
N ASP A 173 -0.16 14.82 -15.09
CA ASP A 173 -1.19 13.79 -14.95
C ASP A 173 -2.41 14.05 -15.88
N PRO A 174 -2.65 13.19 -16.90
CA PRO A 174 -3.74 13.36 -17.86
C PRO A 174 -5.12 13.33 -17.20
N ARG A 175 -5.26 12.72 -16.01
CA ARG A 175 -6.54 12.68 -15.28
C ARG A 175 -7.01 14.07 -14.86
N GLN A 176 -6.14 15.08 -14.82
CA GLN A 176 -6.55 16.47 -14.57
C GLN A 176 -7.44 17.05 -15.66
N LYS A 177 -7.34 16.54 -16.90
CA LYS A 177 -8.15 17.00 -18.05
C LYS A 177 -9.55 16.40 -18.06
N MET A 178 -9.72 15.22 -17.44
CA MET A 178 -10.97 14.48 -17.39
C MET A 178 -11.23 14.02 -15.95
N LEU A 179 -11.62 14.99 -15.10
CA LEU A 179 -12.00 14.69 -13.73
C LEU A 179 -13.27 13.85 -13.73
N VAL A 180 -13.29 12.78 -12.94
CA VAL A 180 -14.47 11.93 -12.79
C VAL A 180 -15.37 12.49 -11.68
N ASP A 181 -16.67 12.62 -11.97
CA ASP A 181 -17.68 12.90 -10.97
C ASP A 181 -18.24 11.54 -10.51
N LEU A 182 -17.85 11.13 -9.31
CA LEU A 182 -18.35 9.94 -8.62
C LEU A 182 -19.27 10.38 -7.47
#